data_AF-A0A7V8JSF3-F1
#
_entry.id   AF-A0A7V8JSF3-F1
#
_cell.length_a   1.000
_cell.length_b   1.000
_cell.length_c   1.000
_cell.angle_alpha   90.00
_cell.angle_beta   90.00
_cell.angle_gamma   90.00
#
_symmetry.space_group_name_H-M   'P 1'
#
loop_
_entity.id
_entity.type
_entity.pdbx_description
1 polymer ?
#
loop_
_entity_poly.entity_id
_entity_poly.type
_entity_poly.pdbx_seq_one_letter_code
_entity_poly.pdbx_strand_id
1 'polypeptide(L)'
;MRAMKSIIVSLAAGLLSINAAHADICADMRTVYQQSQSHFDGWKKEGADSGGKAGIAYPATFMLDGADSCSISGNSSSYSCIWRFTTPADLGRAYQRMVNDIKACPPLVKAEAGILADKPQERTQGDLRQTMEVTGFDFADAEATLLLGQMQITGPRGLSRNELKLTFSRSAAH
;
A
#
# COMPACT_ATOMS: atom_id res chain seq x y z
N MET A 1 -10.32 -10.12 -66.25
CA MET A 1 -9.46 -8.92 -66.23
C MET A 1 -9.74 -8.16 -64.94
N ARG A 2 -8.67 -7.74 -64.24
CA ARG A 2 -8.48 -6.51 -63.41
C ARG A 2 -9.70 -5.97 -62.62
N ALA A 3 -9.62 -5.57 -61.36
CA ALA A 3 -8.49 -5.26 -60.49
C ALA A 3 -8.99 -5.04 -59.05
N MET A 4 -8.03 -5.10 -58.13
CA MET A 4 -8.07 -4.73 -56.71
C MET A 4 -8.81 -3.42 -56.41
N LYS A 5 -9.41 -3.35 -55.22
CA LYS A 5 -9.18 -2.24 -54.29
C LYS A 5 -9.40 -2.69 -52.85
N SER A 6 -8.28 -2.80 -52.13
CA SER A 6 -8.18 -2.96 -50.69
C SER A 6 -8.86 -1.79 -49.98
N ILE A 7 -9.64 -2.07 -48.93
CA ILE A 7 -9.90 -1.12 -47.85
C ILE A 7 -9.55 -1.82 -46.54
N ILE A 8 -8.36 -1.47 -46.07
CA ILE A 8 -7.92 -1.59 -44.68
C ILE A 8 -8.47 -0.35 -43.98
N VAL A 9 -9.39 -0.50 -43.03
CA VAL A 9 -9.68 0.47 -41.95
C VAL A 9 -10.29 -0.39 -40.83
N SER A 10 -9.51 -0.80 -39.83
CA SER A 10 -9.48 -0.17 -38.50
C SER A 10 -10.74 -0.48 -37.69
N LEU A 11 -10.72 -0.81 -36.41
CA LEU A 11 -9.80 -0.48 -35.35
C LEU A 11 -10.10 -1.49 -34.23
N ALA A 12 -9.08 -1.89 -33.50
CA ALA A 12 -9.21 -2.70 -32.29
C ALA A 12 -10.42 -2.25 -31.45
N ALA A 13 -11.38 -3.16 -31.25
CA ALA A 13 -12.32 -3.04 -30.16
C ALA A 13 -11.45 -3.01 -28.90
N GLY A 14 -11.32 -1.80 -28.37
CA GLY A 14 -10.43 -1.46 -27.29
C GLY A 14 -10.59 -2.46 -26.17
N LEU A 15 -9.45 -3.03 -25.80
CA LEU A 15 -9.09 -3.46 -24.46
C LEU A 15 -10.12 -2.93 -23.46
N LEU A 16 -10.91 -3.87 -22.91
CA LEU A 16 -11.66 -3.69 -21.68
C LEU A 16 -10.84 -2.79 -20.79
N SER A 17 -11.30 -1.55 -20.68
CA SER A 17 -10.71 -0.56 -19.81
C SER A 17 -10.90 -1.15 -18.42
N ILE A 18 -9.85 -1.81 -17.92
CA ILE A 18 -9.68 -2.12 -16.52
C ILE A 18 -9.60 -0.74 -15.89
N ASN A 19 -10.78 -0.16 -15.63
CA ASN A 19 -11.00 0.97 -14.76
C ASN A 19 -10.60 0.47 -13.36
N ALA A 20 -9.29 0.29 -13.16
CA ALA A 20 -8.70 0.68 -11.92
C ALA A 20 -8.89 2.19 -11.91
N ALA A 21 -9.98 2.65 -11.31
CA ALA A 21 -10.02 4.00 -10.78
C ALA A 21 -8.76 4.10 -9.94
N HIS A 22 -7.75 4.77 -10.46
CA HIS A 22 -6.46 4.84 -9.81
C HIS A 22 -6.65 5.79 -8.63
N ALA A 23 -6.63 5.24 -7.42
CA ALA A 23 -6.56 6.00 -6.18
C ALA A 23 -5.47 7.07 -6.32
N ASP A 24 -5.83 8.34 -6.14
CA ASP A 24 -4.84 9.41 -6.04
C ASP A 24 -4.13 9.23 -4.70
N ILE A 25 -3.04 8.45 -4.69
CA ILE A 25 -2.29 8.14 -3.48
C ILE A 25 -1.81 9.41 -2.77
N CYS A 26 -1.61 10.51 -3.49
CA CYS A 26 -1.23 11.78 -2.89
C CYS A 26 -2.40 12.42 -2.15
N ALA A 27 -3.61 12.37 -2.70
CA ALA A 27 -4.82 12.80 -2.00
C ALA A 27 -5.11 11.91 -0.78
N ASP A 28 -4.95 10.59 -0.92
CA ASP A 28 -5.10 9.63 0.16
C ASP A 28 -4.11 9.91 1.29
N MET A 29 -2.82 10.11 0.96
CA MET A 29 -1.79 10.43 1.95
C MET A 29 -2.09 11.73 2.71
N ARG A 30 -2.60 12.76 2.03
CA ARG A 30 -3.03 13.99 2.71
C ARG A 30 -4.21 13.74 3.65
N THR A 31 -5.18 12.94 3.23
CA THR A 31 -6.33 12.57 4.06
C THR A 31 -5.88 11.80 5.30
N VAL A 32 -5.00 10.81 5.13
CA VAL A 32 -4.39 10.03 6.21
C VAL A 32 -3.59 10.94 7.14
N TYR A 33 -2.81 11.89 6.61
CA TYR A 33 -2.07 12.86 7.43
C TYR A 33 -2.99 13.76 8.25
N GLN A 34 -4.06 14.30 7.66
CA GLN A 34 -5.04 15.10 8.38
C GLN A 34 -5.67 14.31 9.53
N GLN A 35 -6.03 13.05 9.29
CA GLN A 35 -6.58 12.20 10.34
C GLN A 35 -5.55 11.81 11.41
N SER A 36 -4.27 11.71 11.05
CA SER A 36 -3.22 11.42 12.03
C SER A 36 -3.10 12.50 13.12
N GLN A 37 -3.60 13.72 12.87
CA GLN A 37 -3.66 14.80 13.86
C GLN A 37 -4.58 14.45 15.05
N SER A 38 -5.56 13.57 14.85
CA SER A 38 -6.42 13.03 15.90
C SER A 38 -6.09 11.58 16.20
N HIS A 39 -4.84 11.16 16.00
CA HIS A 39 -4.35 9.81 16.28
C HIS A 39 -5.26 8.72 15.68
N PHE A 40 -5.83 8.91 14.49
CA PHE A 40 -6.72 7.93 13.86
C PHE A 40 -7.95 7.46 14.68
N ASP A 41 -8.25 8.03 15.83
CA ASP A 41 -9.31 7.52 16.72
C ASP A 41 -10.68 7.53 16.04
N GLY A 42 -10.98 8.57 15.26
CA GLY A 42 -12.21 8.65 14.48
C GLY A 42 -12.35 7.60 13.37
N TRP A 43 -11.28 6.89 13.03
CA TRP A 43 -11.31 5.79 12.05
C TRP A 43 -11.29 4.41 12.70
N LYS A 44 -11.13 4.32 14.02
CA LYS A 44 -11.01 3.05 14.74
C LYS A 44 -12.40 2.45 14.93
N LYS A 45 -12.65 1.25 14.40
CA LYS A 45 -13.85 0.48 14.75
C LYS A 45 -13.61 -0.19 16.10
N GLU A 46 -14.40 0.18 17.10
CA GLU A 46 -14.41 -0.57 18.36
C GLU A 46 -15.05 -1.94 18.13
N GLY A 47 -14.37 -2.99 18.58
CA GLY A 47 -14.92 -4.35 18.63
C GLY A 47 -15.43 -4.65 20.03
N ALA A 48 -16.39 -5.57 20.16
CA ALA A 48 -16.99 -5.93 21.44
C ALA A 48 -15.98 -6.45 22.50
N ASP A 49 -14.75 -6.82 22.11
CA ASP A 49 -13.74 -7.45 22.98
C ASP A 49 -12.41 -6.68 23.07
N SER A 50 -12.35 -5.43 22.62
CA SER A 50 -11.09 -4.70 22.56
C SER A 50 -10.71 -4.02 23.88
N GLY A 51 -10.47 -4.84 24.91
CA GLY A 51 -9.83 -4.40 26.15
C GLY A 51 -8.35 -4.11 25.94
N GLY A 52 -8.00 -2.93 25.41
CA GLY A 52 -6.77 -2.17 25.68
C GLY A 52 -5.38 -2.84 25.67
N LYS A 53 -5.18 -4.05 25.13
CA LYS A 53 -3.87 -4.71 25.14
C LYS A 53 -2.96 -4.14 24.04
N ALA A 54 -1.72 -3.83 24.42
CA ALA A 54 -0.65 -3.51 23.48
C ALA A 54 -0.48 -4.66 22.46
N GLY A 55 -0.48 -4.34 21.17
CA GLY A 55 -0.38 -5.32 20.07
C GLY A 55 -1.69 -5.68 19.36
N ILE A 56 -2.84 -5.18 19.82
CA ILE A 56 -4.11 -5.32 19.10
C ILE A 56 -4.16 -4.29 17.95
N ALA A 57 -4.45 -4.74 16.74
CA ALA A 57 -4.82 -3.87 15.62
C ALA A 57 -6.34 -3.88 15.44
N TYR A 58 -6.91 -2.70 15.18
CA TYR A 58 -8.35 -2.47 15.09
C TYR A 58 -8.72 -2.27 13.63
N PRO A 59 -9.82 -2.84 13.12
CA PRO A 59 -10.29 -2.53 11.78
C PRO A 59 -10.54 -1.04 11.60
N ALA A 60 -10.18 -0.49 10.45
CA ALA A 60 -10.46 0.90 10.14
C ALA A 60 -11.85 1.08 9.49
N THR A 61 -12.46 2.25 9.67
CA THR A 61 -13.64 2.70 8.91
C THR A 61 -13.26 3.25 7.55
N PHE A 62 -12.09 3.88 7.44
CA PHE A 62 -11.55 4.38 6.19
C PHE A 62 -10.66 3.32 5.52
N MET A 63 -10.95 3.05 4.24
CA MET A 63 -10.23 2.09 3.41
C MET A 63 -9.57 2.84 2.26
N LEU A 64 -8.27 2.60 2.06
CA LEU A 64 -7.63 3.00 0.81
C LEU A 64 -8.20 2.18 -0.34
N ASP A 65 -8.33 2.80 -1.50
CA ASP A 65 -8.99 2.16 -2.62
C ASP A 65 -8.22 0.90 -3.09
N GLY A 66 -8.99 -0.12 -3.44
CA GLY A 66 -8.49 -1.46 -3.76
C GLY A 66 -7.88 -2.25 -2.60
N ALA A 67 -7.77 -1.72 -1.38
CA ALA A 67 -7.18 -2.46 -0.25
C ALA A 67 -8.13 -3.56 0.23
N ASP A 68 -7.59 -4.74 0.52
CA ASP A 68 -8.35 -5.86 1.11
C ASP A 68 -8.71 -5.58 2.57
N SER A 69 -7.81 -4.91 3.30
CA SER A 69 -8.03 -4.57 4.70
C SER A 69 -7.21 -3.35 5.10
N CYS A 70 -7.78 -2.54 5.99
CA CYS A 70 -7.06 -1.48 6.68
C CYS A 70 -7.29 -1.57 8.19
N SER A 71 -6.27 -1.22 8.96
CA SER A 71 -6.26 -1.33 10.41
C SER A 71 -5.51 -0.19 11.07
N ILE A 72 -5.87 0.09 12.31
CA ILE A 72 -5.25 1.09 13.18
C ILE A 72 -4.57 0.37 14.35
N SER A 73 -3.37 0.80 14.73
CA SER A 73 -2.67 0.22 15.88
C SER A 73 -3.44 0.46 17.19
N GLY A 74 -3.17 -0.34 18.21
CA GLY A 74 -3.94 -0.27 19.45
C GLY A 74 -3.82 1.04 20.22
N ASN A 75 -2.65 1.67 20.14
CA ASN A 75 -2.36 3.02 20.64
C ASN A 75 -2.76 4.13 19.64
N SER A 76 -3.43 3.76 18.55
CA SER A 76 -3.89 4.63 17.47
C SER A 76 -2.79 5.49 16.81
N SER A 77 -1.52 5.12 16.95
CA SER A 77 -0.39 5.89 16.38
C SER A 77 -0.10 5.57 14.90
N SER A 78 -0.66 4.48 14.36
CA SER A 78 -0.45 4.10 12.98
C SER A 78 -1.69 3.55 12.30
N TYR A 79 -1.74 3.80 10.99
CA TYR A 79 -2.73 3.29 10.05
C TYR A 79 -2.01 2.41 9.03
N SER A 80 -2.56 1.24 8.73
CA SER A 80 -1.98 0.29 7.78
C SER A 80 -3.03 -0.29 6.86
N CYS A 81 -2.72 -0.40 5.57
CA CYS A 81 -3.54 -1.09 4.58
C CYS A 81 -2.76 -2.20 3.89
N ILE A 82 -3.48 -3.26 3.51
CA ILE A 82 -2.94 -4.44 2.83
C ILE A 82 -3.72 -4.67 1.55
N TRP A 83 -2.99 -4.89 0.46
CA TRP A 83 -3.49 -5.39 -0.82
C TRP A 83 -2.90 -6.78 -1.07
N ARG A 84 -3.70 -7.67 -1.63
CA ARG A 84 -3.34 -9.05 -1.96
C ARG A 84 -3.35 -9.23 -3.47
N PHE A 85 -2.30 -9.88 -3.96
CA PHE A 85 -2.10 -10.12 -5.38
C PHE A 85 -2.06 -11.62 -5.67
N THR A 86 -2.65 -12.01 -6.80
CA THR A 86 -2.67 -13.41 -7.23
C THR A 86 -1.27 -13.90 -7.60
N THR A 87 -0.45 -13.04 -8.21
CA THR A 87 0.90 -13.42 -8.66
C THR A 87 2.00 -12.52 -8.07
N PRO A 88 3.22 -13.05 -7.89
CA PRO A 88 4.38 -12.24 -7.51
C PRO A 88 4.70 -11.11 -8.49
N ALA A 89 4.43 -11.34 -9.79
CA ALA A 89 4.67 -10.34 -10.83
C ALA A 89 3.73 -9.13 -10.70
N ASP A 90 2.46 -9.36 -10.33
CA ASP A 90 1.50 -8.28 -10.07
C ASP A 90 1.90 -7.48 -8.84
N LEU A 91 2.31 -8.17 -7.76
CA LEU A 91 2.84 -7.54 -6.56
C LEU A 91 4.03 -6.64 -6.86
N GLY A 92 5.03 -7.14 -7.61
CA GLY A 92 6.22 -6.37 -7.95
C GLY A 92 5.90 -5.10 -8.75
N ARG A 93 4.95 -5.18 -9.71
CA ARG A 93 4.49 -4.01 -10.47
C ARG A 93 3.73 -3.01 -9.59
N ALA A 94 2.85 -3.49 -8.73
CA ALA A 94 2.09 -2.64 -7.80
C ALA A 94 3.02 -1.94 -6.80
N TYR A 95 4.00 -2.66 -6.26
CA TYR A 95 5.01 -2.12 -5.34
C TYR A 95 5.80 -0.98 -5.99
N GLN A 96 6.42 -1.23 -7.16
CA GLN A 96 7.23 -0.22 -7.84
C GLN A 96 6.40 0.99 -8.27
N ARG A 97 5.16 0.78 -8.72
CA ARG A 97 4.24 1.87 -9.04
C ARG A 97 3.97 2.73 -7.80
N MET A 98 3.54 2.12 -6.69
CA MET A 98 3.21 2.88 -5.48
C MET A 98 4.43 3.61 -4.89
N VAL A 99 5.63 3.01 -4.93
CA VAL A 99 6.89 3.70 -4.58
C VAL A 99 7.08 4.95 -5.44
N ASN A 100 6.90 4.84 -6.75
CA ASN A 100 7.09 5.97 -7.67
C ASN A 100 6.01 7.05 -7.47
N ASP A 101 4.76 6.64 -7.25
CA ASP A 101 3.66 7.58 -7.03
C ASP A 101 3.87 8.36 -5.72
N ILE A 102 4.28 7.69 -4.63
CA ILE A 102 4.64 8.35 -3.36
C ILE A 102 5.79 9.34 -3.55
N LYS A 103 6.85 8.95 -4.28
CA LYS A 103 7.99 9.85 -4.58
C LYS A 103 7.58 11.07 -5.39
N ALA A 104 6.57 10.94 -6.24
CA ALA A 104 6.05 12.02 -7.06
C ALA A 104 5.05 12.92 -6.30
N CYS A 105 4.59 12.51 -5.12
CA CYS A 105 3.68 13.32 -4.34
C CYS A 105 4.37 14.60 -3.83
N PRO A 106 3.66 15.75 -3.83
CA PRO A 106 4.15 16.93 -3.15
C PRO A 106 4.41 16.66 -1.65
N PRO A 107 5.31 17.42 -1.02
CA PRO A 107 5.48 17.42 0.43
C PRO A 107 4.15 17.46 1.19
N LEU A 108 4.07 16.74 2.32
CA LEU A 108 2.91 16.81 3.20
C LEU A 108 2.78 18.19 3.85
N VAL A 109 3.91 18.84 4.16
CA VAL A 109 3.94 20.16 4.80
C VAL A 109 4.80 21.15 4.00
N LYS A 110 6.14 21.02 4.04
CA LYS A 110 7.10 21.97 3.45
C LYS A 110 8.34 21.32 2.85
N ALA A 111 8.78 20.18 3.36
CA ALA A 111 9.99 19.47 2.95
C ALA A 111 9.66 18.14 2.26
N GLU A 112 10.47 17.78 1.27
CA GLU A 112 10.39 16.46 0.63
C GLU A 112 10.75 15.35 1.61
N ALA A 113 10.19 14.16 1.39
CA ALA A 113 10.49 13.03 2.25
C ALA A 113 11.94 12.55 2.08
N GLY A 114 12.63 12.31 3.19
CA GLY A 114 13.86 11.54 3.20
C GLY A 114 13.55 10.07 2.91
N ILE A 115 14.39 9.38 2.13
CA ILE A 115 14.22 7.93 1.92
C ILE A 115 14.95 7.19 3.05
N LEU A 116 14.19 6.48 3.88
CA LEU A 116 14.71 5.49 4.83
C LEU A 116 14.91 4.19 4.04
N ALA A 117 16.11 3.95 3.53
CA ALA A 117 16.41 2.75 2.78
C ALA A 117 16.54 1.55 3.73
N ASP A 118 15.58 0.62 3.69
CA ASP A 118 15.70 -0.71 4.29
C ASP A 118 15.83 -1.75 3.15
N LYS A 119 16.83 -2.62 3.23
CA LYS A 119 17.17 -3.51 2.09
C LYS A 119 16.21 -4.70 2.03
N PRO A 120 16.04 -5.35 0.86
CA PRO A 120 15.33 -6.60 0.76
C PRO A 120 15.86 -7.62 1.80
N GLN A 121 14.95 -8.19 2.58
CA GLN A 121 15.22 -9.25 3.54
C GLN A 121 14.62 -10.56 3.02
N GLU A 122 15.46 -11.56 2.81
CA GLU A 122 15.01 -12.93 2.56
C GLU A 122 15.14 -13.76 3.84
N ARG A 123 14.10 -14.53 4.15
CA ARG A 123 14.08 -15.49 5.26
C ARG A 123 13.62 -16.84 4.73
N THR A 124 14.35 -17.89 5.09
CA THR A 124 14.02 -19.28 4.75
C THR A 124 13.95 -20.09 6.03
N GLN A 125 12.86 -20.83 6.24
CA GLN A 125 12.69 -21.72 7.39
C GLN A 125 12.06 -23.04 6.91
N GLY A 126 12.87 -24.08 6.77
CA GLY A 126 12.45 -25.34 6.14
C GLY A 126 12.01 -25.09 4.69
N ASP A 127 10.83 -25.57 4.32
CA ASP A 127 10.23 -25.39 2.99
C ASP A 127 9.52 -24.02 2.83
N LEU A 128 9.49 -23.19 3.87
CA LEU A 128 8.93 -21.85 3.82
C LEU A 128 9.99 -20.87 3.32
N ARG A 129 9.69 -20.19 2.22
CA ARG A 129 10.46 -19.04 1.74
C ARG A 129 9.64 -17.77 1.87
N GLN A 130 10.24 -16.76 2.50
CA GLN A 130 9.68 -15.43 2.66
C GLN A 130 10.66 -14.40 2.08
N THR A 131 10.19 -13.60 1.14
CA THR A 131 10.93 -12.45 0.61
C THR A 131 10.19 -11.18 0.97
N MET A 132 10.87 -10.23 1.60
CA MET A 132 10.31 -8.96 2.04
C MET A 132 11.17 -7.80 1.54
N GLU A 133 10.55 -6.74 1.07
CA GLU A 133 11.23 -5.49 0.69
C GLU A 133 10.43 -4.32 1.25
N VAL A 134 11.10 -3.32 1.83
CA VAL A 134 10.46 -2.17 2.48
C VAL A 134 11.13 -0.89 2.02
N THR A 135 10.35 0.06 1.52
CA THR A 135 10.80 1.44 1.26
C THR A 135 10.17 2.33 2.32
N GLY A 136 10.99 3.05 3.08
CA GLY A 136 10.52 4.06 4.02
C GLY A 136 10.67 5.48 3.48
N PHE A 137 9.71 6.32 3.81
CA PHE A 137 9.67 7.75 3.51
C PHE A 137 9.47 8.53 4.81
N ASP A 138 10.43 9.38 5.15
CA ASP A 138 10.42 10.22 6.33
C ASP A 138 10.02 11.65 5.97
N PHE A 139 8.80 12.03 6.33
CA PHE A 139 8.29 13.40 6.24
C PHE A 139 8.56 14.10 7.58
N ALA A 140 9.84 14.36 7.85
CA ALA A 140 10.32 14.85 9.16
C ALA A 140 9.62 16.15 9.62
N ASP A 141 9.30 17.04 8.68
CA ASP A 141 8.58 18.29 8.91
C ASP A 141 7.10 18.10 9.27
N ALA A 142 6.53 16.97 8.89
CA ALA A 142 5.19 16.52 9.22
C ALA A 142 5.15 15.55 10.42
N GLU A 143 6.33 15.24 11.00
CA GLU A 143 6.51 14.22 12.04
C GLU A 143 5.90 12.86 11.63
N ALA A 144 5.98 12.52 10.35
CA ALA A 144 5.30 11.37 9.79
C ALA A 144 6.26 10.46 9.02
N THR A 145 6.07 9.15 9.17
CA THR A 145 6.79 8.13 8.43
C THR A 145 5.79 7.27 7.66
N LEU A 146 6.11 7.02 6.40
CA LEU A 146 5.37 6.10 5.55
C LEU A 146 6.28 4.93 5.20
N LEU A 147 5.85 3.71 5.50
CA LEU A 147 6.54 2.48 5.14
C LEU A 147 5.70 1.72 4.11
N LEU A 148 6.29 1.45 2.94
CA LEU A 148 5.69 0.60 1.93
C LEU A 148 6.48 -0.70 1.83
N GLY A 149 5.85 -1.82 2.16
CA GLY A 149 6.45 -3.14 2.13
C GLY A 149 5.76 -4.07 1.14
N GLN A 150 6.52 -4.92 0.46
CA GLN A 150 5.99 -6.10 -0.20
C GLN A 150 6.47 -7.37 0.50
N MET A 151 5.62 -8.40 0.51
CA MET A 151 5.90 -9.69 1.11
C MET A 151 5.42 -10.81 0.18
N GLN A 152 6.32 -11.73 -0.14
CA GLN A 152 6.04 -12.95 -0.87
C GLN A 152 6.31 -14.12 0.05
N ILE A 153 5.31 -14.95 0.29
CA ILE A 153 5.44 -16.19 1.05
C ILE A 153 5.11 -17.35 0.12
N THR A 154 5.99 -18.33 0.07
CA THR A 154 5.76 -19.62 -0.60
C THR A 154 6.09 -20.76 0.35
N GLY A 155 5.23 -21.77 0.44
CA GLY A 155 5.41 -22.89 1.36
C GLY A 155 4.68 -24.18 0.93
N PRO A 156 4.72 -25.22 1.77
CA PRO A 156 4.15 -26.52 1.45
C PRO A 156 2.62 -26.45 1.24
N ARG A 157 2.08 -27.41 0.48
CA ARG A 157 0.64 -27.52 0.15
C ARG A 157 0.05 -26.32 -0.61
N GLY A 158 0.85 -25.65 -1.43
CA GLY A 158 0.37 -24.53 -2.25
C GLY A 158 0.12 -23.24 -1.48
N LEU A 159 0.69 -23.11 -0.27
CA LEU A 159 0.66 -21.85 0.47
C LEU A 159 1.42 -20.79 -0.34
N SER A 160 0.69 -19.84 -0.92
CA SER A 160 1.24 -18.65 -1.56
C SER A 160 0.51 -17.42 -1.06
N ARG A 161 1.25 -16.39 -0.63
CA ARG A 161 0.69 -15.12 -0.19
C ARG A 161 1.56 -13.99 -0.73
N ASN A 162 0.99 -13.13 -1.56
CA ASN A 162 1.66 -11.97 -2.13
C ASN A 162 0.94 -10.72 -1.62
N GLU A 163 1.60 -9.94 -0.76
CA GLU A 163 0.99 -8.78 -0.12
C GLU A 163 1.82 -7.53 -0.33
N LEU A 164 1.12 -6.44 -0.60
CA LEU A 164 1.62 -5.09 -0.48
C LEU A 164 1.03 -4.49 0.79
N LYS A 165 1.85 -3.92 1.64
CA LYS A 165 1.43 -3.25 2.86
C LYS A 165 1.94 -1.82 2.88
N LEU A 166 1.04 -0.87 3.04
CA LEU A 166 1.37 0.52 3.33
C LEU A 166 1.08 0.78 4.82
N THR A 167 2.04 1.37 5.52
CA THR A 167 1.90 1.78 6.93
C THR A 167 2.25 3.25 7.05
N PHE A 168 1.30 4.05 7.51
CA PHE A 168 1.53 5.43 7.90
C PHE A 168 1.59 5.51 9.42
N SER A 169 2.62 6.13 9.96
CA SER A 169 2.76 6.40 11.39
C SER A 169 3.14 7.84 11.60
N ARG A 170 2.51 8.48 12.58
CA ARG A 170 2.99 9.76 13.09
C ARG A 170 3.87 9.50 14.30
N SER A 171 5.07 10.06 14.30
CA SER A 171 5.88 10.12 15.50
C SER A 171 5.13 10.96 16.53
N ALA A 172 4.97 10.43 17.76
CA ALA A 172 4.47 11.26 18.84
C ALA A 172 5.46 12.41 19.01
N ALA A 173 4.98 13.66 18.86
CA ALA A 173 5.77 14.84 19.18
C ALA A 173 6.37 14.65 20.58
N HIS A 174 7.70 14.73 20.66
CA HIS A 174 8.45 14.65 21.91
C HIS A 174 8.16 15.85 22.82
#